data_AF-A0A6N9T9H1-F1
#
_entry.id   AF-A0A6N9T9H1-F1
#
_cell.length_a   1.000
_cell.length_b   1.000
_cell.length_c   1.000
_cell.angle_alpha   90.00
_cell.angle_beta   90.00
_cell.angle_gamma   90.00
#
_symmetry.space_group_name_H-M   'P 1'
#
loop_
_entity.id
_entity.type
_entity.pdbx_description
1 polymer ?
#
loop_
_entity_poly.entity_id
_entity_poly.type
_entity_poly.pdbx_seq_one_letter_code
_entity_poly.pdbx_strand_id
1 'polypeptide(L)'
;MTTDSTVCAFRHPDTIDDPLTTVLRDGARRLLAEAIEAEAASFLAAMQEKRLSDGRARFVRHGHGPERAIQTGIGPVPVKRAKVRDRGANDGDGDEHVTFTSAILPKWARRTTSLDALLPVLYLRGLSTGDFQEALSALLGKDAPNLSPSVITRLKDDWQADYDRWQRRDLSARHYVYVWADGVYLQARMEDAAACMLVIIGATPEGKKELVGFQVGVRESAQSWRELLVDLKARGLAIAPELAVGDGAMGFWKALDEIFPGTKHQRCWVHKVTNVLNKVPKSVQPNMKADLREVRDAPDRARAEAALAMFEEKYSAKYSKAVHCLTKDRGALLAFFDFPAEHWDHLRTANPIESVFATVRHRTVRTKGALSHKTARLMVFKLVMAASKTWRRLKGENRLPMVIAGVTFTDGVAVIPDANQRAA
;
A
#
# COMPACT_ATOMS: atom_id res chain seq x y z
N MET A 1 62.82 20.07 4.73
CA MET A 1 62.61 19.37 6.00
C MET A 1 61.16 18.90 6.04
N THR A 2 60.94 17.66 5.62
CA THR A 2 59.66 16.95 5.63
C THR A 2 59.37 16.49 7.06
N THR A 3 58.38 17.09 7.69
CA THR A 3 57.84 16.60 8.96
C THR A 3 56.92 15.41 8.67
N ASP A 4 57.49 14.20 8.72
CA ASP A 4 56.73 12.96 8.84
C ASP A 4 56.00 12.99 10.19
N SER A 5 54.74 13.42 10.17
CA SER A 5 53.87 13.30 11.33
C SER A 5 53.20 11.93 11.26
N THR A 6 53.74 10.96 12.01
CA THR A 6 53.14 9.64 12.23
C THR A 6 52.02 9.74 13.26
N VAL A 7 51.06 10.64 13.03
CA VAL A 7 49.87 10.75 13.88
C VAL A 7 48.88 9.67 13.45
N CYS A 8 48.99 8.47 14.04
CA CYS A 8 47.92 7.50 14.00
C CYS A 8 46.76 8.07 14.83
N ALA A 9 45.71 8.55 14.16
CA ALA A 9 44.48 8.96 14.83
C ALA A 9 43.97 7.79 15.70
N PHE A 10 43.80 8.04 17.00
CA PHE A 10 43.25 7.03 17.90
C PHE A 10 41.85 6.63 17.42
N ARG A 11 41.69 5.32 17.18
CA ARG A 11 40.45 4.73 16.68
C ARG A 11 39.38 4.86 17.75
N HIS A 12 38.25 5.48 17.42
CA HIS A 12 37.09 5.43 18.30
C HIS A 12 36.56 3.99 18.33
N PRO A 13 36.24 3.42 19.52
CA PRO A 13 35.74 2.05 19.67
C PRO A 13 34.51 1.72 18.82
N ASP A 14 33.75 2.75 18.45
CA ASP A 14 32.48 2.61 17.76
C ASP A 14 32.56 2.87 16.25
N THR A 15 33.77 2.95 15.69
CA THR A 15 33.98 3.17 14.25
C THR A 15 33.93 1.82 13.55
N ILE A 16 32.93 1.61 12.68
CA ILE A 16 32.86 0.40 11.86
C ILE A 16 33.98 0.48 10.82
N ASP A 17 35.03 -0.31 11.01
CA ASP A 17 36.13 -0.47 10.05
C ASP A 17 35.71 -1.49 8.99
N ASP A 18 35.34 -0.99 7.81
CA ASP A 18 34.96 -1.80 6.66
C ASP A 18 35.86 -1.44 5.46
N PRO A 19 37.00 -2.14 5.31
CA PRO A 19 37.93 -1.94 4.20
C PRO A 19 37.27 -2.16 2.84
N LEU A 20 36.32 -3.09 2.74
CA LEU A 20 35.60 -3.37 1.50
C LEU A 20 34.76 -2.15 1.09
N THR A 21 33.95 -1.63 2.01
CA THR A 21 33.13 -0.43 1.76
C THR A 21 33.99 0.81 1.51
N THR A 22 35.20 0.87 2.05
CA THR A 22 36.16 1.96 1.77
C THR A 22 36.65 1.90 0.33
N VAL A 23 37.10 0.73 -0.15
CA VAL A 23 37.50 0.54 -1.55
C VAL A 23 36.35 0.82 -2.50
N LEU A 24 35.13 0.38 -2.17
CA LEU A 24 33.93 0.65 -2.98
C LEU A 24 33.62 2.15 -3.04
N ARG A 25 33.75 2.89 -1.94
CA ARG A 25 33.51 4.35 -1.92
C ARG A 25 34.53 5.10 -2.77
N ASP A 26 35.80 4.72 -2.71
CA ASP A 26 36.86 5.34 -3.53
C ASP A 26 36.70 5.04 -5.02
N GLY A 27 36.27 3.81 -5.35
CA GLY A 27 35.86 3.44 -6.70
C GLY A 27 34.66 4.26 -7.19
N ALA A 28 33.60 4.33 -6.38
CA ALA A 28 32.39 5.08 -6.69
C ALA A 28 32.67 6.58 -6.87
N ARG A 29 33.56 7.17 -6.05
CA ARG A 29 33.97 8.58 -6.20
C ARG A 29 34.59 8.86 -7.56
N ARG A 30 35.54 8.01 -7.99
CA ARG A 30 36.22 8.16 -9.28
C ARG A 30 35.25 7.99 -10.44
N LEU A 31 34.44 6.94 -10.41
CA LEU A 31 33.46 6.66 -11.44
C LEU A 31 32.41 7.79 -11.56
N LEU A 32 31.91 8.32 -10.45
CA LEU A 32 30.98 9.45 -10.47
C LEU A 32 31.62 10.72 -11.03
N ALA A 33 32.88 11.00 -10.68
CA ALA A 33 33.60 12.14 -11.24
C ALA A 33 33.75 12.00 -12.76
N GLU A 34 34.18 10.83 -13.25
CA GLU A 34 34.30 10.54 -14.68
C GLU A 34 32.96 10.65 -15.41
N ALA A 35 31.88 10.09 -14.85
CA ALA A 35 30.57 10.12 -15.47
C ALA A 35 29.98 11.55 -15.54
N ILE A 36 30.15 12.35 -14.49
CA ILE A 36 29.72 13.77 -14.47
C ILE A 36 30.52 14.60 -15.48
N GLU A 37 31.82 14.32 -15.61
CA GLU A 37 32.66 14.98 -16.61
C GLU A 37 32.26 14.60 -18.03
N ALA A 38 31.98 13.32 -18.27
CA ALA A 38 31.51 12.82 -19.56
C ALA A 38 30.17 13.46 -19.95
N GLU A 39 29.21 13.53 -19.02
CA GLU A 39 27.90 14.17 -19.27
C GLU A 39 28.04 15.64 -19.68
N ALA A 40 28.90 16.40 -18.99
CA ALA A 40 29.16 17.79 -19.34
C ALA A 40 29.94 17.92 -20.65
N ALA A 41 30.78 16.94 -21.02
CA ALA A 41 31.49 16.92 -22.30
C ALA A 41 30.50 16.66 -23.44
N SER A 42 29.59 15.71 -23.28
CA SER A 42 28.51 15.43 -24.21
C SER A 42 27.61 16.65 -24.43
N PHE A 43 27.26 17.37 -23.35
CA PHE A 43 26.51 18.62 -23.46
C PHE A 43 27.26 19.68 -24.30
N LEU A 44 28.56 19.87 -24.06
CA LEU A 44 29.36 20.84 -24.82
C LEU A 44 29.52 20.45 -26.29
N ALA A 45 29.71 19.16 -26.57
CA ALA A 45 29.79 18.66 -27.94
C ALA A 45 28.47 18.89 -28.70
N ALA A 46 27.33 18.60 -28.06
CA ALA A 46 26.01 18.86 -28.65
C ALA A 46 25.74 20.35 -28.92
N MET A 47 26.42 21.25 -28.19
CA MET A 47 26.26 22.70 -28.31
C MET A 47 27.41 23.37 -29.09
N GLN A 48 28.31 22.61 -29.73
CA GLN A 48 29.53 23.13 -30.35
C GLN A 48 29.26 24.11 -31.50
N GLU A 49 28.15 23.94 -32.22
CA GLU A 49 27.74 24.82 -33.33
C GLU A 49 27.18 26.16 -32.83
N LYS A 50 26.76 26.24 -31.56
CA LYS A 50 26.29 27.49 -30.96
C LYS A 50 27.51 28.36 -30.62
N ARG A 51 27.76 29.35 -31.47
CA ARG A 51 28.82 30.36 -31.33
C ARG A 51 28.23 31.74 -31.07
N LEU A 52 29.02 32.59 -30.43
CA LEU A 52 28.73 34.01 -30.29
C LEU A 52 28.96 34.72 -31.63
N SER A 53 28.49 35.96 -31.76
CA SER A 53 28.66 36.79 -32.95
C SER A 53 30.14 37.01 -33.32
N ASP A 54 31.04 36.94 -32.34
CA ASP A 54 32.50 37.03 -32.51
C ASP A 54 33.20 35.69 -32.85
N GLY A 55 32.44 34.62 -33.07
CA GLY A 55 32.94 33.30 -33.45
C GLY A 55 33.45 32.43 -32.29
N ARG A 56 33.48 32.93 -31.05
CA ARG A 56 33.82 32.11 -29.86
C ARG A 56 32.69 31.14 -29.52
N ALA A 57 33.02 30.03 -28.87
CA ALA A 57 32.02 29.08 -28.39
C ALA A 57 31.11 29.74 -27.33
N ARG A 58 29.79 29.58 -27.47
CA ARG A 58 28.80 30.13 -26.54
C ARG A 58 28.85 29.43 -25.17
N PHE A 59 29.02 28.10 -25.18
CA PHE A 59 29.07 27.30 -23.96
C PHE A 59 30.50 26.85 -23.66
N VAL A 60 30.94 27.07 -22.42
CA VAL A 60 32.30 26.72 -21.99
C VAL A 60 32.33 26.06 -20.62
N ARG A 61 33.33 25.21 -20.39
CA ARG A 61 33.66 24.71 -19.06
C ARG A 61 33.92 25.87 -18.09
N HIS A 62 33.39 25.76 -16.89
CA HIS A 62 33.54 26.77 -15.84
C HIS A 62 33.89 26.13 -14.48
N GLY A 63 34.80 25.15 -14.53
CA GLY A 63 35.28 24.40 -13.37
C GLY A 63 34.16 23.62 -12.68
N HIS A 64 34.27 23.53 -11.35
CA HIS A 64 33.38 22.74 -10.51
C HIS A 64 32.63 23.59 -9.50
N GLY A 65 31.47 23.09 -9.07
CA GLY A 65 30.82 23.57 -7.85
C GLY A 65 31.57 23.10 -6.59
N PRO A 66 31.14 23.58 -5.41
CA PRO A 66 31.67 23.07 -4.14
C PRO A 66 31.45 21.56 -4.03
N GLU A 67 32.41 20.90 -3.40
CA GLU A 67 32.27 19.48 -3.08
C GLU A 67 31.14 19.28 -2.08
N ARG A 68 30.39 18.19 -2.26
CA ARG A 68 29.35 17.79 -1.33
C ARG A 68 29.31 16.27 -1.22
N ALA A 69 29.03 15.78 -0.02
CA ALA A 69 28.77 14.37 0.21
C ALA A 69 27.34 14.01 -0.23
N ILE A 70 27.23 12.99 -1.08
CA ILE A 70 25.95 12.33 -1.40
C ILE A 70 25.88 11.05 -0.58
N GLN A 71 24.84 10.92 0.25
CA GLN A 71 24.60 9.69 0.98
C GLN A 71 24.18 8.58 0.01
N THR A 72 24.87 7.44 0.05
CA THR A 72 24.58 6.25 -0.77
C THR A 72 24.41 5.03 0.12
N GLY A 73 24.03 3.88 -0.44
CA GLY A 73 23.93 2.62 0.29
C GLY A 73 25.26 2.12 0.89
N ILE A 74 26.40 2.64 0.41
CA ILE A 74 27.74 2.34 0.91
C ILE A 74 28.33 3.49 1.75
N GLY A 75 27.48 4.41 2.23
CA GLY A 75 27.90 5.59 2.97
C GLY A 75 28.03 6.87 2.13
N PRO A 76 28.56 7.96 2.71
CA PRO A 76 28.72 9.23 2.01
C PRO A 76 29.83 9.16 0.95
N VAL A 77 29.52 9.63 -0.26
CA VAL A 77 30.48 9.75 -1.37
C VAL A 77 30.63 11.23 -1.75
N PRO A 78 31.84 11.83 -1.60
CA PRO A 78 32.08 13.22 -1.97
C PRO A 78 32.10 13.37 -3.50
N VAL A 79 31.35 14.34 -4.01
CA VAL A 79 31.25 14.62 -5.44
C VAL A 79 31.26 16.11 -5.73
N LYS A 80 31.80 16.47 -6.89
CA LYS A 80 31.81 17.84 -7.41
C LYS A 80 30.97 17.90 -8.68
N ARG A 81 30.10 18.90 -8.77
CA ARG A 81 29.29 19.12 -9.98
C ARG A 81 30.13 19.82 -11.04
N ALA A 82 30.12 19.34 -12.27
CA ALA A 82 30.64 20.09 -13.41
C ALA A 82 29.80 21.37 -13.64
N LYS A 83 30.47 22.47 -13.98
CA LYS A 83 29.81 23.73 -14.37
C LYS A 83 30.10 24.03 -15.83
N VAL A 84 29.04 24.37 -16.55
CA VAL A 84 29.11 24.97 -17.89
C VAL A 84 28.53 26.36 -17.78
N ARG A 85 29.20 27.34 -18.39
CA ARG A 85 28.76 28.74 -18.48
C ARG A 85 28.24 29.00 -19.88
N ASP A 86 27.02 29.51 -19.97
CA ASP A 86 26.49 30.17 -21.17
C ASP A 86 27.02 31.61 -21.21
N ARG A 87 27.67 31.98 -22.31
CA ARG A 87 28.17 33.34 -22.55
C ARG A 87 27.18 34.20 -23.34
N GLY A 88 26.22 33.58 -24.04
CA GLY A 88 25.30 34.28 -24.94
C GLY A 88 24.36 35.25 -24.21
N ALA A 89 23.99 34.94 -22.97
CA ALA A 89 23.11 35.80 -22.17
C ALA A 89 23.73 37.16 -21.78
N ASN A 90 25.04 37.35 -21.94
CA ASN A 90 25.73 38.62 -21.64
C ASN A 90 25.97 39.50 -22.88
N ASP A 91 25.75 38.98 -24.09
CA ASP A 91 26.13 39.65 -25.34
C ASP A 91 24.97 40.46 -25.98
N GLY A 92 23.85 40.64 -25.28
CA GLY A 92 22.74 41.48 -25.74
C GLY A 92 21.93 40.90 -26.91
N ASP A 93 22.35 39.77 -27.46
CA ASP A 93 21.58 38.97 -28.43
C ASP A 93 20.46 38.26 -27.66
N GLY A 94 19.21 38.48 -28.03
CA GLY A 94 17.99 38.06 -27.30
C GLY A 94 17.74 36.56 -27.20
N ASP A 95 18.78 35.73 -27.20
CA ASP A 95 18.73 34.29 -27.07
C ASP A 95 18.48 33.86 -25.62
N GLU A 96 17.60 32.86 -25.44
CA GLU A 96 17.28 32.31 -24.11
C GLU A 96 18.53 31.75 -23.42
N HIS A 97 18.72 32.09 -22.13
CA HIS A 97 19.81 31.59 -21.31
C HIS A 97 19.65 30.08 -21.01
N VAL A 98 20.59 29.27 -21.48
CA VAL A 98 20.54 27.81 -21.33
C VAL A 98 21.39 27.37 -20.14
N THR A 99 20.78 26.68 -19.19
CA THR A 99 21.48 26.19 -17.99
C THR A 99 21.76 24.70 -18.05
N PHE A 100 23.03 24.30 -18.06
CA PHE A 100 23.42 22.91 -17.86
C PHE A 100 23.02 22.41 -16.47
N THR A 101 22.27 21.31 -16.43
CA THR A 101 21.94 20.58 -15.20
C THR A 101 22.23 19.10 -15.43
N SER A 102 23.13 18.56 -14.60
CA SER A 102 23.48 17.13 -14.61
C SER A 102 22.27 16.27 -14.25
N ALA A 103 21.98 15.26 -15.06
CA ALA A 103 21.00 14.22 -14.77
C ALA A 103 21.55 13.21 -13.75
N ILE A 104 22.86 12.94 -13.80
CA ILE A 104 23.55 12.05 -12.85
C ILE A 104 23.58 12.68 -11.44
N LEU A 105 23.91 13.97 -11.35
CA LEU A 105 24.01 14.72 -10.11
C LEU A 105 23.10 15.98 -10.15
N PRO A 106 21.78 15.81 -9.93
CA PRO A 106 20.83 16.92 -9.93
C PRO A 106 21.20 18.03 -8.94
N LYS A 107 20.69 19.24 -9.19
CA LYS A 107 20.85 20.35 -8.25
C LYS A 107 20.29 19.95 -6.88
N TRP A 108 21.04 20.28 -5.82
CA TRP A 108 20.66 20.00 -4.43
C TRP A 108 20.53 18.53 -4.01
N ALA A 109 20.90 17.57 -4.85
CA ALA A 109 20.98 16.17 -4.42
C ALA A 109 21.84 16.04 -3.14
N ARG A 110 21.35 15.27 -2.18
CA ARG A 110 22.01 14.95 -0.90
C ARG A 110 22.11 13.44 -0.64
N ARG A 111 21.33 12.63 -1.36
CA ARG A 111 21.31 11.17 -1.26
C ARG A 111 20.83 10.54 -2.57
N THR A 112 21.00 9.23 -2.68
CA THR A 112 20.45 8.44 -3.79
C THR A 112 18.96 8.18 -3.61
N THR A 113 18.23 8.06 -4.73
CA THR A 113 16.79 7.72 -4.75
C THR A 113 16.50 6.39 -4.05
N SER A 114 17.44 5.45 -4.07
CA SER A 114 17.33 4.18 -3.35
C SER A 114 17.25 4.36 -1.83
N LEU A 115 17.96 5.33 -1.26
CA LEU A 115 17.83 5.66 0.16
C LEU A 115 16.51 6.36 0.45
N ASP A 116 16.06 7.28 -0.40
CA ASP A 116 14.73 7.89 -0.27
C ASP A 116 13.62 6.83 -0.29
N ALA A 117 13.74 5.80 -1.13
CA ALA A 117 12.80 4.69 -1.20
C ALA A 117 12.83 3.77 0.03
N LEU A 118 13.98 3.67 0.72
CA LEU A 118 14.14 2.86 1.92
C LEU A 118 13.41 3.46 3.14
N LEU A 119 13.38 4.79 3.27
CA LEU A 119 12.80 5.46 4.44
C LEU A 119 11.32 5.13 4.66
N PRO A 120 10.45 5.15 3.63
CA PRO A 120 9.12 4.61 3.73
C PRO A 120 9.10 3.18 4.20
N VAL A 121 9.94 2.31 3.63
CA VAL A 121 9.94 0.89 4.00
C VAL A 121 10.28 0.72 5.48
N LEU A 122 11.29 1.41 6.00
CA LEU A 122 11.65 1.36 7.41
C LEU A 122 10.53 1.88 8.32
N TYR A 123 9.85 2.94 7.90
CA TYR A 123 8.75 3.54 8.67
C TYR A 123 7.57 2.58 8.71
N LEU A 124 7.24 2.08 7.53
CA LEU A 124 6.24 1.08 7.30
C LEU A 124 6.61 -0.24 7.96
N ARG A 125 7.87 -0.54 8.31
CA ARG A 125 8.25 -1.75 9.09
C ARG A 125 8.20 -1.54 10.60
N GLY A 126 7.83 -0.34 11.06
CA GLY A 126 7.58 -0.05 12.47
C GLY A 126 8.77 0.54 13.22
N LEU A 127 9.80 1.03 12.51
CA LEU A 127 10.81 1.87 13.14
C LEU A 127 10.20 3.23 13.46
N SER A 128 10.43 3.73 14.68
CA SER A 128 9.97 5.06 15.05
C SER A 128 10.79 6.13 14.33
N THR A 129 10.22 7.31 14.08
CA THR A 129 10.94 8.44 13.46
C THR A 129 12.24 8.80 14.18
N GLY A 130 12.30 8.63 15.51
CA GLY A 130 13.50 8.87 16.31
C GLY A 130 14.55 7.75 16.20
N ASP A 131 14.12 6.52 15.94
CA ASP A 131 14.99 5.34 15.89
C ASP A 131 15.58 5.13 14.48
N PHE A 132 15.18 5.95 13.49
CA PHE A 132 15.67 5.88 12.12
C PHE A 132 17.16 6.19 12.03
N GLN A 133 17.59 7.23 12.75
CA GLN A 133 18.98 7.63 12.75
C GLN A 133 19.83 6.49 13.32
N GLU A 134 19.42 5.91 14.44
CA GLU A 134 20.09 4.74 15.03
C GLU A 134 20.10 3.52 14.10
N ALA A 135 18.94 3.14 13.54
CA ALA A 135 18.81 1.98 12.66
C ALA A 135 19.63 2.13 11.36
N LEU A 136 19.72 3.34 10.82
CA LEU A 136 20.47 3.62 9.61
C LEU A 136 21.94 3.93 9.89
N SER A 137 22.32 4.39 11.08
CA SER A 137 23.71 4.62 11.46
C SER A 137 24.53 3.34 11.45
N ALA A 138 23.90 2.19 11.72
CA ALA A 138 24.54 0.88 11.58
C ALA A 138 24.98 0.55 10.13
N LEU A 139 24.31 1.13 9.12
CA LEU A 139 24.59 0.90 7.70
C LEU A 139 25.30 2.08 7.01
N LEU A 140 25.00 3.31 7.46
CA LEU A 140 25.38 4.56 6.80
C LEU A 140 26.43 5.37 7.56
N GLY A 141 26.81 4.92 8.77
CA GLY A 141 27.72 5.61 9.67
C GLY A 141 27.02 6.53 10.68
N LYS A 142 27.71 6.84 11.78
CA LYS A 142 27.20 7.67 12.90
C LYS A 142 26.75 9.06 12.48
N ASP A 143 27.32 9.60 11.41
CA ASP A 143 27.07 10.97 11.02
C ASP A 143 25.87 11.18 10.11
N ALA A 144 25.24 10.14 9.54
CA ALA A 144 24.21 10.18 8.48
C ALA A 144 23.47 11.54 8.33
N PRO A 145 24.07 12.60 7.74
CA PRO A 145 23.77 13.98 8.10
C PRO A 145 22.48 14.53 7.48
N ASN A 146 21.70 13.65 6.85
CA ASN A 146 20.61 14.00 5.98
C ASN A 146 19.35 13.19 6.30
N LEU A 147 19.24 12.54 7.46
CA LEU A 147 18.06 11.78 7.90
C LEU A 147 17.27 12.49 9.00
N SER A 148 17.20 13.83 8.93
CA SER A 148 16.53 14.65 9.93
C SER A 148 15.00 14.54 9.88
N PRO A 149 14.27 14.96 10.94
CA PRO A 149 12.81 14.99 10.96
C PRO A 149 12.15 15.75 9.79
N SER A 150 12.86 16.70 9.16
CA SER A 150 12.36 17.42 7.99
C SER A 150 12.24 16.54 6.74
N VAL A 151 13.04 15.48 6.63
CA VAL A 151 12.91 14.46 5.58
C VAL A 151 11.61 13.68 5.73
N ILE A 152 11.26 13.35 6.97
CA ILE A 152 10.02 12.64 7.28
C ILE A 152 8.81 13.52 6.97
N THR A 153 8.93 14.82 7.17
CA THR A 153 7.88 15.78 6.79
C THR A 153 7.69 15.81 5.28
N ARG A 154 8.76 15.96 4.50
CA ARG A 154 8.69 15.91 3.02
C ARG A 154 8.12 14.58 2.51
N LEU A 155 8.50 13.47 3.16
CA LEU A 155 7.99 12.15 2.83
C LEU A 155 6.46 12.04 3.04
N LYS A 156 5.94 12.68 4.09
CA LYS A 156 4.49 12.75 4.31
C LYS A 156 3.79 13.56 3.22
N ASP A 157 4.42 14.63 2.73
CA ASP A 157 3.88 15.44 1.63
C ASP A 157 3.83 14.60 0.33
N ASP A 158 4.88 13.84 0.02
CA ASP A 158 4.89 12.92 -1.12
C ASP A 158 3.79 11.85 -0.98
N TRP A 159 3.60 11.31 0.23
CA TRP A 159 2.53 10.33 0.48
C TRP A 159 1.14 10.93 0.36
N GLN A 160 0.98 12.19 0.75
CA GLN A 160 -0.26 12.94 0.58
C GLN A 160 -0.54 13.14 -0.91
N ALA A 161 0.45 13.57 -1.69
CA ALA A 161 0.31 13.71 -3.14
C ALA A 161 -0.04 12.39 -3.83
N ASP A 162 0.58 11.28 -3.41
CA ASP A 162 0.26 9.95 -3.93
C ASP A 162 -1.15 9.49 -3.55
N TYR A 163 -1.56 9.73 -2.30
CA TYR A 163 -2.93 9.46 -1.86
C TYR A 163 -3.94 10.28 -2.64
N ASP A 164 -3.68 11.57 -2.86
CA ASP A 164 -4.55 12.48 -3.59
C ASP A 164 -4.67 12.12 -5.08
N ARG A 165 -3.55 11.69 -5.69
CA ARG A 165 -3.55 11.15 -7.06
C ARG A 165 -4.34 9.84 -7.14
N TRP A 166 -4.14 8.96 -6.18
CA TRP A 166 -4.86 7.69 -6.10
C TRP A 166 -6.36 7.88 -5.85
N GLN A 167 -6.72 8.85 -5.01
CA GLN A 167 -8.11 9.25 -4.77
C GLN A 167 -8.77 9.70 -6.06
N ARG A 168 -8.10 10.47 -6.93
CA ARG A 168 -8.68 10.98 -8.19
C ARG A 168 -8.51 10.06 -9.41
N ARG A 169 -8.00 8.84 -9.23
CA ARG A 169 -7.75 7.94 -10.38
C ARG A 169 -9.06 7.56 -11.06
N ASP A 170 -8.99 7.38 -12.38
CA ASP A 170 -10.10 6.87 -13.16
C ASP A 170 -10.33 5.38 -12.90
N LEU A 171 -11.60 5.03 -12.70
CA LEU A 171 -12.11 3.68 -12.49
C LEU A 171 -13.02 3.21 -13.65
N SER A 172 -13.19 4.00 -14.70
CA SER A 172 -14.05 3.68 -15.87
C SER A 172 -13.72 2.33 -16.51
N ALA A 173 -12.43 1.98 -16.58
CA ALA A 173 -11.93 0.73 -17.13
C ALA A 173 -11.86 -0.41 -16.11
N ARG A 174 -12.34 -0.21 -14.87
CA ARG A 174 -12.24 -1.20 -13.80
C ARG A 174 -13.54 -1.99 -13.65
N HIS A 175 -13.39 -3.29 -13.55
CA HIS A 175 -14.44 -4.23 -13.18
C HIS A 175 -13.96 -5.01 -11.96
N TYR A 176 -14.76 -5.07 -10.90
CA TYR A 176 -14.45 -5.88 -9.73
C TYR A 176 -15.54 -6.92 -9.53
N VAL A 177 -15.20 -8.20 -9.69
CA VAL A 177 -16.15 -9.31 -9.56
C VAL A 177 -16.61 -9.46 -8.11
N TYR A 178 -15.67 -9.40 -7.17
CA TYR A 178 -15.93 -9.45 -5.73
C TYR A 178 -15.35 -8.24 -5.04
N VAL A 179 -16.02 -7.78 -3.99
CA VAL A 179 -15.48 -6.76 -3.08
C VAL A 179 -15.55 -7.22 -1.63
N TRP A 180 -14.53 -6.87 -0.84
CA TRP A 180 -14.51 -7.00 0.61
C TRP A 180 -14.52 -5.61 1.21
N ALA A 181 -15.44 -5.35 2.12
CA ALA A 181 -15.58 -4.08 2.81
C ALA A 181 -15.42 -4.27 4.33
N ASP A 182 -14.65 -3.38 4.95
CA ASP A 182 -14.43 -3.41 6.39
C ASP A 182 -14.17 -2.01 6.97
N GLY A 183 -14.52 -1.83 8.24
CA GLY A 183 -14.24 -0.65 9.04
C GLY A 183 -13.13 -0.95 10.03
N VAL A 184 -11.96 -0.33 9.86
CA VAL A 184 -10.81 -0.57 10.73
C VAL A 184 -10.57 0.61 11.65
N TYR A 185 -10.73 0.37 12.94
CA TYR A 185 -10.44 1.36 13.98
C TYR A 185 -8.94 1.43 14.25
N LEU A 186 -8.40 2.63 14.20
CA LEU A 186 -7.03 2.93 14.56
C LEU A 186 -7.01 4.07 15.59
N GLN A 187 -6.57 3.76 16.82
CA GLN A 187 -6.26 4.78 17.81
C GLN A 187 -4.91 5.41 17.48
N ALA A 188 -4.94 6.68 17.09
CA ALA A 188 -3.74 7.50 17.02
C ALA A 188 -3.41 8.01 18.44
N ARG A 189 -2.13 8.02 18.82
CA ARG A 189 -1.72 8.32 20.21
C ARG A 189 -2.06 9.77 20.66
N MET A 190 -2.16 10.70 19.72
CA MET A 190 -2.46 12.12 20.00
C MET A 190 -3.94 12.46 19.92
N GLU A 191 -4.78 11.48 19.63
CA GLU A 191 -6.20 11.69 19.37
C GLU A 191 -6.98 11.02 20.50
N ASP A 192 -8.02 11.69 20.98
CA ASP A 192 -8.85 11.17 22.08
C ASP A 192 -9.71 9.98 21.63
N ALA A 193 -9.98 9.87 20.33
CA ALA A 193 -10.83 8.83 19.74
C ALA A 193 -10.13 8.08 18.60
N ALA A 194 -10.55 6.83 18.37
CA ALA A 194 -10.06 6.04 17.26
C ALA A 194 -10.68 6.54 15.95
N ALA A 195 -9.85 6.71 14.91
CA ALA A 195 -10.37 6.95 13.56
C ALA A 195 -10.89 5.64 12.99
N CYS A 196 -12.06 5.69 12.37
CA CYS A 196 -12.60 4.59 11.58
C CYS A 196 -12.11 4.73 10.14
N MET A 197 -11.34 3.75 9.67
CA MET A 197 -10.87 3.70 8.28
C MET A 197 -11.73 2.71 7.50
N LEU A 198 -12.52 3.23 6.57
CA LEU A 198 -13.34 2.44 5.65
C LEU A 198 -12.49 1.96 4.49
N VAL A 199 -12.50 0.66 4.24
CA VAL A 199 -11.65 0.01 3.25
C VAL A 199 -12.51 -0.86 2.34
N ILE A 200 -12.29 -0.75 1.03
CA ILE A 200 -12.86 -1.65 0.03
C ILE A 200 -11.71 -2.25 -0.77
N ILE A 201 -11.57 -3.56 -0.75
CA ILE A 201 -10.68 -4.34 -1.61
C ILE A 201 -11.53 -5.02 -2.67
N GLY A 202 -11.11 -4.99 -3.93
CA GLY A 202 -11.82 -5.61 -5.04
C GLY A 202 -10.95 -6.65 -5.76
N ALA A 203 -11.58 -7.68 -6.31
CA ALA A 203 -10.95 -8.65 -7.19
C ALA A 203 -11.32 -8.36 -8.64
N THR A 204 -10.31 -8.14 -9.47
CA THR A 204 -10.41 -7.95 -10.93
C THR A 204 -10.85 -9.24 -11.65
N PRO A 205 -11.24 -9.18 -12.94
CA PRO A 205 -11.57 -10.36 -13.74
C PRO A 205 -10.43 -11.38 -13.84
N GLU A 206 -9.19 -10.95 -13.67
CA GLU A 206 -8.00 -11.82 -13.64
C GLU A 206 -7.69 -12.35 -12.22
N GLY A 207 -8.60 -12.16 -11.27
CA GLY A 207 -8.47 -12.62 -9.89
C GLY A 207 -7.45 -11.84 -9.05
N LYS A 208 -6.83 -10.79 -9.60
CA LYS A 208 -5.91 -9.91 -8.88
C LYS A 208 -6.71 -9.00 -7.93
N LYS A 209 -6.27 -8.93 -6.68
CA LYS A 209 -6.86 -8.08 -5.65
C LYS A 209 -6.23 -6.69 -5.67
N GLU A 210 -7.05 -5.64 -5.52
CA GLU A 210 -6.62 -4.25 -5.51
C GLU A 210 -7.35 -3.47 -4.43
N LEU A 211 -6.69 -2.48 -3.82
CA LEU A 211 -7.39 -1.50 -2.99
C LEU A 211 -8.25 -0.63 -3.92
N VAL A 212 -9.55 -0.60 -3.67
CA VAL A 212 -10.57 0.09 -4.47
C VAL A 212 -10.94 1.41 -3.82
N GLY A 213 -11.35 1.36 -2.55
CA GLY A 213 -11.78 2.51 -1.76
C GLY A 213 -11.04 2.58 -0.43
N PHE A 214 -10.68 3.79 0.00
CA PHE A 214 -10.04 4.04 1.29
C PHE A 214 -10.33 5.45 1.80
N GLN A 215 -11.11 5.54 2.89
CA GLN A 215 -11.52 6.82 3.47
C GLN A 215 -11.47 6.76 5.00
N VAL A 216 -11.15 7.89 5.64
CA VAL A 216 -11.33 8.04 7.08
C VAL A 216 -12.74 8.58 7.32
N GLY A 217 -13.56 7.78 8.00
CA GLY A 217 -14.88 8.18 8.46
C GLY A 217 -14.86 8.57 9.93
N VAL A 218 -15.88 9.32 10.36
CA VAL A 218 -16.10 9.63 11.78
C VAL A 218 -16.50 8.34 12.54
N ARG A 219 -17.25 7.44 11.87
CA ARG A 219 -17.67 6.08 12.30
C ARG A 219 -18.00 5.22 11.07
N GLU A 220 -18.36 3.95 11.26
CA GLU A 220 -19.03 3.11 10.24
C GLU A 220 -20.49 3.52 9.99
N SER A 221 -20.72 4.81 9.78
CA SER A 221 -22.05 5.33 9.50
C SER A 221 -22.47 5.00 8.07
N ALA A 222 -23.78 4.89 7.84
CA ALA A 222 -24.33 4.75 6.49
C ALA A 222 -23.88 5.89 5.57
N GLN A 223 -23.76 7.11 6.11
CA GLN A 223 -23.32 8.29 5.39
C GLN A 223 -21.86 8.17 4.92
N SER A 224 -20.95 7.73 5.78
CA SER A 224 -19.53 7.57 5.42
C SER A 224 -19.32 6.48 4.37
N TRP A 225 -20.07 5.37 4.44
CA TRP A 225 -20.05 4.34 3.39
C TRP A 225 -20.65 4.84 2.08
N ARG A 226 -21.76 5.59 2.15
CA ARG A 226 -22.38 6.22 0.98
C ARG A 226 -21.41 7.17 0.29
N GLU A 227 -20.75 8.05 1.03
CA GLU A 227 -19.75 8.97 0.48
C GLU A 227 -18.65 8.22 -0.28
N LEU A 228 -18.10 7.16 0.31
CA LEU A 228 -17.09 6.33 -0.34
C LEU A 228 -17.59 5.66 -1.62
N LEU A 229 -18.79 5.08 -1.60
CA LEU A 229 -19.37 4.39 -2.75
C LEU A 229 -19.78 5.36 -3.87
N VAL A 230 -20.33 6.53 -3.51
CA VAL A 230 -20.66 7.61 -4.46
C VAL A 230 -19.38 8.13 -5.12
N ASP A 231 -18.31 8.35 -4.35
CA ASP A 231 -17.02 8.77 -4.89
C ASP A 231 -16.44 7.71 -5.84
N LEU A 232 -16.54 6.42 -5.53
CA LEU A 232 -16.14 5.35 -6.45
C LEU A 232 -16.92 5.39 -7.78
N LYS A 233 -18.23 5.59 -7.71
CA LYS A 233 -19.10 5.69 -8.90
C LYS A 233 -18.78 6.95 -9.71
N ALA A 234 -18.56 8.08 -9.05
CA ALA A 234 -18.18 9.35 -9.68
C ALA A 234 -16.83 9.26 -10.39
N ARG A 235 -15.91 8.42 -9.91
CA ARG A 235 -14.63 8.11 -10.56
C ARG A 235 -14.74 7.13 -11.72
N GLY A 236 -15.94 6.65 -12.05
CA GLY A 236 -16.19 5.80 -13.21
C GLY A 236 -16.43 4.32 -12.88
N LEU A 237 -16.50 3.90 -11.62
CA LEU A 237 -16.86 2.51 -11.28
C LEU A 237 -18.35 2.26 -11.60
N ALA A 238 -18.63 1.93 -12.85
CA ALA A 238 -19.99 1.75 -13.37
C ALA A 238 -20.52 0.33 -13.17
N ILE A 239 -19.64 -0.67 -13.29
CA ILE A 239 -20.05 -2.08 -13.18
C ILE A 239 -20.12 -2.47 -11.71
N ALA A 240 -21.31 -2.89 -11.28
CA ALA A 240 -21.55 -3.38 -9.94
C ALA A 240 -20.79 -4.70 -9.70
N PRO A 241 -20.18 -4.91 -8.52
CA PRO A 241 -19.67 -6.21 -8.14
C PRO A 241 -20.78 -7.26 -8.05
N GLU A 242 -20.43 -8.52 -8.32
CA GLU A 242 -21.36 -9.64 -8.21
C GLU A 242 -21.63 -10.02 -6.75
N LEU A 243 -20.61 -9.86 -5.90
CA LEU A 243 -20.70 -10.14 -4.46
C LEU A 243 -19.90 -9.13 -3.64
N ALA A 244 -20.54 -8.61 -2.59
CA ALA A 244 -19.86 -7.88 -1.53
C ALA A 244 -19.80 -8.71 -0.24
N VAL A 245 -18.61 -8.80 0.36
CA VAL A 245 -18.37 -9.46 1.64
C VAL A 245 -18.07 -8.40 2.71
N GLY A 246 -18.86 -8.36 3.79
CA GLY A 246 -18.68 -7.35 4.85
C GLY A 246 -19.22 -7.79 6.22
N ASP A 247 -18.95 -7.01 7.26
CA ASP A 247 -19.48 -7.25 8.61
C ASP A 247 -20.94 -6.75 8.80
N GLY A 248 -21.44 -6.84 10.03
CA GLY A 248 -22.69 -6.41 10.66
C GLY A 248 -23.22 -5.06 10.31
N ALA A 249 -22.32 -4.14 9.98
CA ALA A 249 -22.64 -2.73 9.98
C ALA A 249 -23.71 -2.43 8.94
N MET A 250 -24.93 -2.13 9.43
CA MET A 250 -26.08 -1.78 8.60
C MET A 250 -25.79 -0.60 7.67
N GLY A 251 -24.83 0.26 8.03
CA GLY A 251 -24.43 1.41 7.23
C GLY A 251 -23.85 1.04 5.87
N PHE A 252 -23.00 0.02 5.80
CA PHE A 252 -22.41 -0.42 4.52
C PHE A 252 -23.48 -1.00 3.60
N TRP A 253 -24.29 -1.93 4.11
CA TRP A 253 -25.31 -2.61 3.31
C TRP A 253 -26.36 -1.64 2.77
N LYS A 254 -26.84 -0.71 3.60
CA LYS A 254 -27.78 0.33 3.15
C LYS A 254 -27.19 1.20 2.03
N ALA A 255 -25.92 1.57 2.14
CA ALA A 255 -25.26 2.35 1.10
C ALA A 255 -25.00 1.54 -0.17
N LEU A 256 -24.67 0.25 -0.03
CA LEU A 256 -24.45 -0.66 -1.15
C LEU A 256 -25.73 -0.89 -1.96
N ASP A 257 -26.84 -1.19 -1.28
CA ASP A 257 -28.17 -1.37 -1.89
C ASP A 257 -28.58 -0.17 -2.74
N GLU A 258 -28.23 1.04 -2.30
CA GLU A 258 -28.58 2.26 -3.01
C GLU A 258 -27.71 2.52 -4.24
N ILE A 259 -26.39 2.27 -4.13
CA ILE A 259 -25.45 2.62 -5.20
C ILE A 259 -25.29 1.50 -6.24
N PHE A 260 -25.35 0.25 -5.77
CA PHE A 260 -25.17 -0.99 -6.53
C PHE A 260 -26.21 -2.06 -6.11
N PRO A 261 -27.51 -1.86 -6.41
CA PRO A 261 -28.61 -2.73 -5.96
C PRO A 261 -28.52 -4.19 -6.46
N GLY A 262 -27.77 -4.46 -7.53
CA GLY A 262 -27.59 -5.81 -8.06
C GLY A 262 -26.54 -6.65 -7.33
N THR A 263 -25.72 -6.03 -6.47
CA THR A 263 -24.62 -6.73 -5.78
C THR A 263 -25.17 -7.64 -4.68
N LYS A 264 -24.85 -8.94 -4.74
CA LYS A 264 -25.26 -9.87 -3.68
C LYS A 264 -24.53 -9.58 -2.38
N HIS A 265 -25.21 -9.86 -1.27
CA HIS A 265 -24.68 -9.65 0.08
C HIS A 265 -24.12 -10.94 0.66
N GLN A 266 -22.88 -10.88 1.14
CA GLN A 266 -22.30 -11.92 1.99
C GLN A 266 -21.81 -11.37 3.32
N ARG A 267 -22.20 -12.05 4.39
CA ARG A 267 -21.66 -11.76 5.72
C ARG A 267 -20.31 -12.42 5.90
N CYS A 268 -19.35 -11.63 6.38
CA CYS A 268 -18.02 -12.13 6.69
C CYS A 268 -18.08 -13.17 7.82
N TRP A 269 -17.63 -14.39 7.52
CA TRP A 269 -17.57 -15.49 8.49
C TRP A 269 -16.66 -15.21 9.68
N VAL A 270 -15.54 -14.50 9.48
CA VAL A 270 -14.60 -14.20 10.56
C VAL A 270 -15.24 -13.30 11.62
N HIS A 271 -15.84 -12.19 11.19
CA HIS A 271 -16.58 -11.30 12.07
C HIS A 271 -17.82 -11.98 12.67
N LYS A 272 -18.52 -12.81 11.88
CA LYS A 272 -19.67 -13.57 12.37
C LYS A 272 -19.30 -14.48 13.53
N VAL A 273 -18.23 -15.28 13.39
CA VAL A 273 -17.76 -16.17 14.46
C VAL A 273 -17.44 -15.37 15.71
N THR A 274 -16.68 -14.28 15.61
CA THR A 274 -16.39 -13.39 16.75
C THR A 274 -17.67 -12.86 17.40
N ASN A 275 -18.63 -12.40 16.61
CA ASN A 275 -19.90 -11.87 17.08
C ASN A 275 -20.78 -12.92 17.80
N VAL A 276 -20.72 -14.18 17.38
CA VAL A 276 -21.40 -15.30 18.04
C VAL A 276 -20.69 -15.65 19.35
N LEU A 277 -19.36 -15.79 19.33
CA LEU A 277 -18.57 -16.16 20.50
C LEU A 277 -18.61 -15.11 21.62
N ASN A 278 -18.74 -13.82 21.28
CA ASN A 278 -18.90 -12.74 22.25
C ASN A 278 -20.20 -12.83 23.07
N LYS A 279 -21.15 -13.68 22.66
CA LYS A 279 -22.43 -13.90 23.37
C LYS A 279 -22.40 -15.11 24.31
N VAL A 280 -21.25 -15.77 24.45
CA VAL A 280 -21.10 -16.95 25.31
C VAL A 280 -19.85 -16.90 26.18
N PRO A 281 -19.83 -17.60 27.33
CA PRO A 281 -18.65 -17.70 28.19
C PRO A 281 -17.46 -18.37 27.46
N LYS A 282 -16.23 -17.97 27.82
CA LYS A 282 -14.98 -18.48 27.23
C LYS A 282 -14.85 -20.01 27.27
N SER A 283 -15.41 -20.67 28.30
CA SER A 283 -15.35 -22.13 28.46
C SER A 283 -16.06 -22.91 27.34
N VAL A 284 -17.06 -22.32 26.69
CA VAL A 284 -17.86 -22.97 25.64
C VAL A 284 -17.35 -22.64 24.24
N GLN A 285 -16.59 -21.55 24.12
CA GLN A 285 -16.12 -21.03 22.83
C GLN A 285 -15.33 -22.05 21.99
N PRO A 286 -14.46 -22.93 22.54
CA PRO A 286 -13.74 -23.92 21.74
C PRO A 286 -14.67 -24.87 20.96
N ASN A 287 -15.68 -25.44 21.64
CA ASN A 287 -16.65 -26.35 21.02
C ASN A 287 -17.55 -25.61 20.03
N MET A 288 -18.05 -24.44 20.42
CA MET A 288 -18.88 -23.61 19.53
C MET A 288 -18.13 -23.19 18.26
N LYS A 289 -16.82 -22.91 18.37
CA LYS A 289 -15.96 -22.60 17.21
C LYS A 289 -15.71 -23.82 16.32
N ALA A 290 -15.72 -25.03 16.86
CA ALA A 290 -15.67 -26.25 16.05
C ALA A 290 -16.97 -26.41 15.25
N ASP A 291 -18.13 -26.32 15.92
CA ASP A 291 -19.43 -26.46 15.25
C ASP A 291 -19.66 -25.35 14.19
N LEU A 292 -19.24 -24.11 14.46
CA LEU A 292 -19.29 -23.02 13.45
C LEU A 292 -18.39 -23.28 12.24
N ARG A 293 -17.29 -24.01 12.40
CA ARG A 293 -16.42 -24.40 11.28
C ARG A 293 -17.10 -25.46 10.41
N GLU A 294 -17.82 -26.40 11.00
CA GLU A 294 -18.59 -27.39 10.24
C GLU A 294 -19.61 -26.72 9.31
N VAL A 295 -20.28 -25.65 9.77
CA VAL A 295 -21.18 -24.88 8.90
C VAL A 295 -20.41 -24.17 7.79
N ARG A 296 -19.35 -23.44 8.15
CA ARG A 296 -18.59 -22.62 7.19
C ARG A 296 -17.92 -23.47 6.12
N ASP A 297 -17.35 -24.61 6.52
CA ASP A 297 -16.51 -25.44 5.65
C ASP A 297 -17.25 -26.64 5.06
N ALA A 298 -18.58 -26.69 5.23
CA ALA A 298 -19.44 -27.66 4.59
C ALA A 298 -19.21 -27.68 3.05
N PRO A 299 -19.21 -28.87 2.44
CA PRO A 299 -18.91 -29.01 1.01
C PRO A 299 -20.08 -28.58 0.10
N ASP A 300 -21.29 -28.45 0.64
CA ASP A 300 -22.49 -27.99 -0.06
C ASP A 300 -23.46 -27.31 0.90
N ARG A 301 -24.43 -26.57 0.35
CA ARG A 301 -25.43 -25.81 1.09
C ARG A 301 -26.28 -26.72 1.97
N ALA A 302 -26.65 -27.92 1.51
CA ALA A 302 -27.49 -28.84 2.27
C ALA A 302 -26.81 -29.29 3.58
N ARG A 303 -25.52 -29.65 3.53
CA ARG A 303 -24.73 -29.99 4.72
C ARG A 303 -24.49 -28.78 5.62
N ALA A 304 -24.33 -27.58 5.06
CA ALA A 304 -24.22 -26.35 5.85
C ALA A 304 -25.52 -26.07 6.64
N GLU A 305 -26.68 -26.24 6.01
CA GLU A 305 -28.00 -26.09 6.64
C GLU A 305 -28.25 -27.16 7.72
N ALA A 306 -27.85 -28.41 7.47
CA ALA A 306 -27.92 -29.46 8.49
C ALA A 306 -27.02 -29.15 9.69
N ALA A 307 -25.80 -28.67 9.46
CA ALA A 307 -24.89 -28.25 10.54
C ALA A 307 -25.44 -27.04 11.32
N LEU A 308 -26.14 -26.10 10.65
CA LEU A 308 -26.84 -25.00 11.32
C LEU A 308 -27.98 -25.48 12.21
N ALA A 309 -28.78 -26.43 11.74
CA ALA A 309 -29.86 -27.01 12.53
C ALA A 309 -29.31 -27.71 13.78
N MET A 310 -28.24 -28.49 13.64
CA MET A 310 -27.56 -29.11 14.80
C MET A 310 -26.99 -28.07 15.77
N PHE A 311 -26.41 -26.98 15.25
CA PHE A 311 -25.92 -25.87 16.08
C PHE A 311 -27.05 -25.22 16.88
N GLU A 312 -28.19 -24.98 16.24
CA GLU A 312 -29.39 -24.41 16.87
C GLU A 312 -29.95 -25.34 17.95
N GLU A 313 -30.10 -26.62 17.68
CA GLU A 313 -30.54 -27.63 18.66
C GLU A 313 -29.61 -27.67 19.89
N LYS A 314 -28.29 -27.74 19.66
CA LYS A 314 -27.28 -27.89 20.71
C LYS A 314 -27.20 -26.67 21.65
N TYR A 315 -27.40 -25.46 21.12
CA TYR A 315 -27.12 -24.23 21.87
C TYR A 315 -28.34 -23.36 22.18
N SER A 316 -29.49 -23.57 21.55
CA SER A 316 -30.68 -22.70 21.71
C SER A 316 -31.16 -22.57 23.16
N ALA A 317 -31.21 -23.69 23.90
CA ALA A 317 -31.72 -23.74 25.27
C ALA A 317 -30.97 -22.82 26.24
N LYS A 318 -29.64 -22.68 26.08
CA LYS A 318 -28.78 -21.92 27.00
C LYS A 318 -28.20 -20.64 26.41
N TYR A 319 -28.03 -20.59 25.09
CA TYR A 319 -27.34 -19.50 24.38
C TYR A 319 -28.16 -18.99 23.19
N SER A 320 -29.46 -18.79 23.37
CA SER A 320 -30.40 -18.30 22.35
C SER A 320 -29.91 -17.04 21.62
N LYS A 321 -29.27 -16.09 22.31
CA LYS A 321 -28.68 -14.89 21.70
C LYS A 321 -27.55 -15.21 20.70
N ALA A 322 -26.74 -16.22 20.98
CA ALA A 322 -25.65 -16.66 20.11
C ALA A 322 -26.22 -17.35 18.85
N VAL A 323 -27.21 -18.23 19.03
CA VAL A 323 -27.94 -18.89 17.94
C VAL A 323 -28.63 -17.87 17.05
N HIS A 324 -29.43 -16.97 17.61
CA HIS A 324 -30.10 -15.91 16.85
C HIS A 324 -29.11 -15.02 16.08
N CYS A 325 -27.94 -14.73 16.66
CA CYS A 325 -26.90 -13.97 15.97
C CYS A 325 -26.38 -14.67 14.71
N LEU A 326 -26.35 -16.01 14.70
CA LEU A 326 -25.98 -16.80 13.54
C LEU A 326 -27.13 -16.90 12.56
N THR A 327 -28.30 -17.35 13.02
CA THR A 327 -29.42 -17.73 12.16
C THR A 327 -30.08 -16.55 11.44
N LYS A 328 -30.08 -15.35 12.04
CA LYS A 328 -30.63 -14.15 11.39
C LYS A 328 -29.93 -13.77 10.07
N ASP A 329 -28.67 -14.19 9.91
CA ASP A 329 -27.83 -13.86 8.74
C ASP A 329 -27.56 -15.11 7.87
N ARG A 330 -28.33 -16.19 8.07
CA ARG A 330 -28.15 -17.50 7.40
C ARG A 330 -27.96 -17.40 5.89
N GLY A 331 -28.92 -16.79 5.17
CA GLY A 331 -28.85 -16.69 3.71
C GLY A 331 -27.59 -15.97 3.22
N ALA A 332 -27.27 -14.84 3.85
CA ALA A 332 -26.09 -14.06 3.50
C ALA A 332 -24.76 -14.71 3.97
N LEU A 333 -24.76 -15.61 4.96
CA LEU A 333 -23.57 -16.38 5.32
C LEU A 333 -23.26 -17.49 4.30
N LEU A 334 -24.30 -18.03 3.66
CA LEU A 334 -24.20 -19.14 2.71
C LEU A 334 -24.21 -18.68 1.24
N ALA A 335 -24.21 -17.36 0.98
CA ALA A 335 -24.25 -16.81 -0.39
C ALA A 335 -23.07 -17.28 -1.27
N PHE A 336 -21.91 -17.63 -0.68
CA PHE A 336 -20.77 -18.12 -1.44
C PHE A 336 -21.06 -19.41 -2.22
N PHE A 337 -22.03 -20.23 -1.81
CA PHE A 337 -22.41 -21.45 -2.53
C PHE A 337 -22.95 -21.18 -3.95
N ASP A 338 -23.38 -19.94 -4.22
CA ASP A 338 -23.87 -19.50 -5.53
C ASP A 338 -22.73 -18.99 -6.44
N PHE A 339 -21.48 -19.27 -6.07
CA PHE A 339 -20.26 -18.90 -6.79
C PHE A 339 -19.31 -20.11 -6.88
N PRO A 340 -18.34 -20.13 -7.82
CA PRO A 340 -17.45 -21.28 -8.02
C PRO A 340 -16.79 -21.78 -6.73
N ALA A 341 -16.74 -23.11 -6.57
CA ALA A 341 -16.22 -23.75 -5.36
C ALA A 341 -14.76 -23.35 -5.07
N GLU A 342 -13.98 -23.15 -6.13
CA GLU A 342 -12.59 -22.73 -6.07
C GLU A 342 -12.42 -21.35 -5.41
N HIS A 343 -13.45 -20.51 -5.43
CA HIS A 343 -13.42 -19.15 -4.88
C HIS A 343 -13.74 -19.12 -3.38
N TRP A 344 -14.36 -20.17 -2.85
CA TRP A 344 -14.93 -20.17 -1.50
C TRP A 344 -13.89 -19.91 -0.40
N ASP A 345 -12.68 -20.44 -0.54
CA ASP A 345 -11.56 -20.18 0.36
C ASP A 345 -11.28 -18.69 0.56
N HIS A 346 -11.53 -17.88 -0.46
CA HIS A 346 -11.35 -16.42 -0.43
C HIS A 346 -12.59 -15.69 0.05
N LEU A 347 -13.79 -16.19 -0.24
CA LEU A 347 -15.06 -15.57 0.14
C LEU A 347 -15.37 -15.79 1.64
N ARG A 348 -14.95 -16.92 2.21
CA ARG A 348 -15.18 -17.28 3.61
C ARG A 348 -14.22 -16.62 4.61
N THR A 349 -13.30 -15.77 4.13
CA THR A 349 -12.28 -15.13 4.97
C THR A 349 -12.24 -13.62 4.78
N ALA A 350 -11.84 -12.89 5.83
CA ALA A 350 -11.47 -11.47 5.77
C ALA A 350 -9.97 -11.25 5.56
N ASN A 351 -9.20 -12.30 5.28
CA ASN A 351 -7.74 -12.24 5.19
C ASN A 351 -7.19 -11.12 4.27
N PRO A 352 -7.79 -10.79 3.11
CA PRO A 352 -7.32 -9.67 2.28
C PRO A 352 -7.24 -8.34 3.04
N ILE A 353 -8.13 -8.12 4.01
CA ILE A 353 -8.17 -6.92 4.85
C ILE A 353 -7.40 -7.19 6.15
N GLU A 354 -7.75 -8.23 6.90
CA GLU A 354 -7.19 -8.50 8.23
C GLU A 354 -5.67 -8.66 8.23
N SER A 355 -5.07 -9.36 7.26
CA SER A 355 -3.61 -9.56 7.23
C SER A 355 -2.83 -8.25 7.07
N VAL A 356 -3.39 -7.33 6.29
CA VAL A 356 -2.81 -6.01 6.03
C VAL A 356 -2.94 -5.15 7.29
N PHE A 357 -4.11 -5.20 7.94
CA PHE A 357 -4.37 -4.39 9.13
C PHE A 357 -3.75 -4.94 10.41
N ALA A 358 -3.57 -6.26 10.55
CA ALA A 358 -2.80 -6.84 11.64
C ALA A 358 -1.37 -6.29 11.63
N THR A 359 -0.79 -6.21 10.44
CA THR A 359 0.51 -5.59 10.20
C THR A 359 0.50 -4.10 10.59
N VAL A 360 -0.53 -3.34 10.16
CA VAL A 360 -0.71 -1.92 10.53
C VAL A 360 -0.81 -1.75 12.04
N ARG A 361 -1.73 -2.45 12.72
CA ARG A 361 -1.97 -2.34 14.17
C ARG A 361 -0.73 -2.66 14.99
N HIS A 362 -0.02 -3.74 14.64
CA HIS A 362 1.23 -4.11 15.30
C HIS A 362 2.30 -3.01 15.17
N ARG A 363 2.31 -2.28 14.05
CA ARG A 363 3.31 -1.25 13.74
C ARG A 363 2.96 0.11 14.32
N THR A 364 1.69 0.49 14.37
CA THR A 364 1.23 1.73 15.00
C THR A 364 1.39 1.70 16.52
N VAL A 365 1.31 0.53 17.15
CA VAL A 365 1.62 0.36 18.58
C VAL A 365 3.10 0.59 18.88
N ARG A 366 4.01 0.24 17.94
CA ARG A 366 5.47 0.36 18.13
C ARG A 366 6.05 1.72 17.78
N THR A 367 5.34 2.55 17.02
CA THR A 367 5.88 3.86 16.61
C THR A 367 5.86 4.83 17.79
N LYS A 368 7.04 5.15 18.35
CA LYS A 368 7.20 6.17 19.40
C LYS A 368 7.08 7.57 18.78
N GLY A 369 5.85 8.02 18.53
CA GLY A 369 5.62 9.37 17.99
C GLY A 369 4.16 9.80 18.01
N ALA A 370 3.97 11.12 17.96
CA ALA A 370 2.69 11.82 17.87
C ALA A 370 2.04 11.57 16.49
N LEU A 371 1.34 10.45 16.33
CA LEU A 371 0.56 10.15 15.13
C LEU A 371 -0.77 10.91 15.19
N SER A 372 -0.96 11.89 14.30
CA SER A 372 -2.28 12.47 14.02
C SER A 372 -3.09 11.56 13.10
N HIS A 373 -4.42 11.75 13.05
CA HIS A 373 -5.29 11.01 12.11
C HIS A 373 -4.84 11.14 10.65
N LYS A 374 -4.39 12.33 10.23
CA LYS A 374 -3.87 12.55 8.86
C LYS A 374 -2.64 11.68 8.58
N THR A 375 -1.68 11.65 9.49
CA THR A 375 -0.45 10.87 9.30
C THR A 375 -0.76 9.37 9.31
N ALA A 376 -1.60 8.94 10.26
CA ALA A 376 -2.06 7.56 10.36
C ALA A 376 -2.72 7.08 9.05
N ARG A 377 -3.64 7.87 8.48
CA ARG A 377 -4.27 7.58 7.19
C ARG A 377 -3.24 7.32 6.09
N LEU A 378 -2.28 8.22 5.90
CA LEU A 378 -1.27 8.10 4.85
C LEU A 378 -0.38 6.87 5.05
N MET A 379 -0.02 6.57 6.29
CA MET A 379 0.71 5.35 6.62
C MET A 379 -0.08 4.10 6.26
N VAL A 380 -1.34 4.01 6.69
CA VAL A 380 -2.20 2.86 6.38
C VAL A 380 -2.33 2.71 4.86
N PHE A 381 -2.60 3.79 4.14
CA PHE A 381 -2.67 3.78 2.69
C PHE A 381 -1.40 3.18 2.06
N LYS A 382 -0.21 3.66 2.47
CA LYS A 382 1.06 3.14 1.96
C LYS A 382 1.33 1.69 2.36
N LEU A 383 0.94 1.27 3.57
CA LEU A 383 1.04 -0.12 4.02
C LEU A 383 0.17 -1.03 3.17
N VAL A 384 -1.07 -0.63 2.90
CA VAL A 384 -2.00 -1.40 2.07
C VAL A 384 -1.48 -1.51 0.64
N MET A 385 -1.02 -0.40 0.04
CA MET A 385 -0.45 -0.40 -1.32
C MET A 385 0.85 -1.21 -1.43
N ALA A 386 1.64 -1.30 -0.36
CA ALA A 386 2.83 -2.16 -0.32
C ALA A 386 2.43 -3.64 -0.20
N ALA A 387 1.48 -3.96 0.69
CA ALA A 387 1.00 -5.31 0.91
C ALA A 387 0.23 -5.84 -0.31
N SER A 388 -0.46 -4.98 -1.07
CA SER A 388 -1.22 -5.39 -2.24
C SER A 388 -0.37 -6.00 -3.35
N LYS A 389 0.94 -5.75 -3.35
CA LYS A 389 1.89 -6.34 -4.30
C LYS A 389 2.12 -7.84 -4.07
N THR A 390 1.85 -8.34 -2.86
CA THR A 390 2.07 -9.75 -2.49
C THR A 390 0.77 -10.50 -2.24
N TRP A 391 -0.38 -9.85 -2.44
CA TRP A 391 -1.66 -10.53 -2.32
C TRP A 391 -1.79 -11.65 -3.34
N ARG A 392 -2.15 -12.84 -2.85
CA ARG A 392 -2.47 -13.98 -3.70
C ARG A 392 -3.67 -13.64 -4.57
N ARG A 393 -3.66 -14.07 -5.81
CA ARG A 393 -4.83 -14.04 -6.70
C ARG A 393 -5.94 -14.94 -6.16
N LEU A 394 -7.15 -14.79 -6.69
CA LEU A 394 -8.21 -15.76 -6.46
C LEU A 394 -7.81 -17.11 -7.09
N LYS A 395 -7.98 -18.19 -6.32
CA LYS A 395 -7.98 -19.54 -6.88
C LYS A 395 -9.15 -19.66 -7.87
N GLY A 396 -8.99 -20.48 -8.91
CA GLY A 396 -10.03 -20.68 -9.92
C GLY A 396 -10.24 -19.47 -10.85
N GLU A 397 -9.20 -18.66 -11.11
CA GLU A 397 -9.32 -17.47 -11.98
C GLU A 397 -9.95 -17.76 -13.36
N ASN A 398 -9.82 -18.99 -13.87
CA ASN A 398 -10.47 -19.48 -15.08
C ASN A 398 -12.02 -19.54 -15.01
N ARG A 399 -12.60 -19.46 -13.81
CA ARG A 399 -14.06 -19.42 -13.58
C ARG A 399 -14.62 -18.00 -13.55
N LEU A 400 -13.78 -16.97 -13.35
CA LEU A 400 -14.24 -15.58 -13.27
C LEU A 400 -14.98 -15.09 -14.53
N PRO A 401 -14.57 -15.46 -15.77
CA PRO A 401 -15.35 -15.11 -16.96
C PRO A 401 -16.78 -15.65 -16.93
N MET A 402 -17.01 -16.83 -16.36
CA MET A 402 -18.35 -17.41 -16.24
C MET A 402 -19.21 -16.63 -15.23
N VAL A 403 -18.61 -16.21 -14.12
CA VAL A 403 -19.28 -15.35 -13.12
C VAL A 403 -19.66 -14.01 -13.76
N ILE A 404 -18.75 -13.39 -14.50
CA ILE A 404 -18.99 -12.13 -15.23
C ILE A 404 -20.07 -12.28 -16.31
N ALA A 405 -20.14 -13.45 -16.96
CA ALA A 405 -21.18 -13.74 -17.95
C ALA A 405 -22.55 -14.07 -17.33
N GLY A 406 -22.68 -14.02 -15.99
CA GLY A 406 -23.93 -14.32 -15.29
C GLY A 406 -24.30 -15.81 -15.26
N VAL A 407 -23.33 -16.71 -15.45
CA VAL A 407 -23.59 -18.16 -15.30
C VAL A 407 -24.02 -18.45 -13.87
N THR A 408 -25.10 -19.20 -13.70
CA THR A 408 -25.60 -19.60 -12.39
C THR A 408 -24.78 -20.77 -11.86
N PHE A 409 -24.40 -20.70 -10.58
CA PHE A 409 -23.73 -21.79 -9.88
C PHE A 409 -24.64 -22.32 -8.77
N THR A 410 -24.63 -23.64 -8.59
CA THR A 410 -25.28 -24.31 -7.46
C THR A 410 -24.25 -25.19 -6.79
N ASP A 411 -24.02 -24.95 -5.50
CA ASP A 411 -22.95 -25.58 -4.72
C ASP A 411 -21.58 -25.51 -5.44
N GLY A 412 -21.32 -24.37 -6.07
CA GLY A 412 -20.05 -24.07 -6.73
C GLY A 412 -19.83 -24.77 -8.07
N VAL A 413 -20.82 -25.50 -8.56
CA VAL A 413 -20.81 -26.10 -9.90
C VAL A 413 -21.66 -25.26 -10.84
N ALA A 414 -21.15 -24.98 -12.04
CA ALA A 414 -21.88 -24.24 -13.05
C ALA A 414 -23.10 -25.04 -13.53
N VAL A 415 -24.27 -24.42 -13.51
CA VAL A 415 -25.50 -25.00 -14.06
C VAL A 415 -25.48 -24.73 -15.57
N ILE A 416 -25.26 -25.78 -16.37
CA ILE A 416 -25.43 -25.69 -17.81
C ILE A 416 -26.95 -25.77 -18.07
N PRO A 417 -27.58 -24.76 -18.69
CA PRO A 417 -28.98 -24.86 -19.05
C PRO A 417 -29.16 -26.04 -20.00
N ASP A 418 -30.02 -26.98 -19.63
CA ASP A 418 -30.33 -28.14 -20.47
C ASP A 418 -30.93 -27.64 -21.78
N ALA A 419 -30.34 -28.04 -22.92
CA ALA A 419 -30.80 -27.61 -24.25
C ALA A 419 -32.25 -28.00 -24.56
N ASN A 420 -32.84 -28.91 -23.76
CA ASN A 420 -34.20 -29.40 -23.91
C ASN A 420 -35.28 -28.56 -23.18
N GLN A 421 -34.92 -27.52 -22.42
CA GLN A 421 -35.92 -26.65 -21.76
C GLN A 421 -36.30 -25.39 -22.54
N ARG A 422 -35.68 -25.14 -23.71
CA ARG A 422 -36.06 -24.03 -24.62
C ARG A 422 -37.05 -24.43 -25.71
N ALA A 423 -37.51 -25.68 -25.72
CA ALA A 423 -38.53 -26.19 -26.62
C ALA A 423 -39.70 -26.77 -25.80
N ALA A 424 -40.43 -25.90 -25.11
CA ALA A 424 -41.75 -26.19 -24.54
C ALA A 424 -42.61 -24.93 -24.57
#